data_AF-A0A821TAA2-F1
#
_entry.id   AF-A0A821TAA2-F1
#
_cell.length_a   1.000
_cell.length_b   1.000
_cell.length_c   1.000
_cell.angle_alpha   90.00
_cell.angle_beta   90.00
_cell.angle_gamma   90.00
#
_symmetry.space_group_name_H-M   'P 1'
#
loop_
_entity.id
_entity.type
_entity.pdbx_description
1 polymer ?
#
loop_
_entity_poly.entity_id
_entity_poly.type
_entity_poly.pdbx_seq_one_letter_code
_entity_poly.pdbx_strand_id
1 'polypeptide(L)'
;MGKNRNKTSEKKKKISVVFDEGKRKDFLCGFRKRKLERKKKAQEEIQRLLKEEIKRIKQENKESYKKLVVSSRPIPDLEQILQEEYEDDDVNVKIVELSSDTLQKKDIVIGENRPRVKKEKDVNVNKEKNTLNKVPGMGSDVENESVESEDEKELKTKKEVKQLLKKQATKKLQKSKVFQMKNKLDRVQNKKTQKKKAKNEQRKDKSKKKNHRKKH
;
A
#
# COMPACT_ATOMS: atom_id res chain seq x y z
N MET A 1 -11.45 -23.63 -57.49
CA MET A 1 -12.90 -23.89 -57.38
C MET A 1 -13.23 -24.39 -55.97
N GLY A 2 -13.50 -23.47 -55.05
CA GLY A 2 -13.76 -23.78 -53.63
C GLY A 2 -15.21 -24.24 -53.40
N LYS A 3 -15.38 -25.40 -52.77
CA LYS A 3 -16.70 -25.94 -52.41
C LYS A 3 -17.20 -25.27 -51.12
N ASN A 4 -18.21 -24.42 -51.25
CA ASN A 4 -18.91 -23.80 -50.13
C ASN A 4 -19.64 -24.86 -49.30
N ARG A 5 -19.23 -25.03 -48.04
CA ARG A 5 -19.96 -25.85 -47.06
C ARG A 5 -21.12 -25.03 -46.53
N ASN A 6 -22.30 -25.22 -47.11
CA ASN A 6 -23.53 -24.66 -46.57
C ASN A 6 -23.77 -25.26 -45.18
N LYS A 7 -23.58 -24.45 -44.13
CA LYS A 7 -23.97 -24.81 -42.76
C LYS A 7 -25.50 -24.89 -42.73
N THR A 8 -26.04 -26.10 -42.78
CA THR A 8 -27.44 -26.39 -42.54
C THR A 8 -27.79 -25.83 -41.16
N SER A 9 -28.52 -24.73 -41.10
CA SER A 9 -28.98 -24.15 -39.85
C SER A 9 -29.98 -25.11 -39.23
N GLU A 10 -29.56 -25.90 -38.25
CA GLU A 10 -30.44 -26.77 -37.49
C GLU A 10 -31.61 -25.94 -36.94
N LYS A 11 -32.84 -26.27 -37.39
CA LYS A 11 -34.05 -25.55 -37.00
C LYS A 11 -34.18 -25.62 -35.48
N LYS A 12 -34.12 -24.48 -34.80
CA LYS A 12 -34.25 -24.40 -33.34
C LYS A 12 -35.57 -25.07 -32.93
N LYS A 13 -35.49 -26.08 -32.06
CA LYS A 13 -36.67 -26.79 -31.54
C LYS A 13 -37.55 -25.79 -30.78
N LYS A 14 -38.88 -25.96 -30.89
CA LYS A 14 -39.86 -25.14 -30.17
C LYS A 14 -39.67 -25.31 -28.66
N ILE A 15 -39.64 -24.21 -27.93
CA ILE A 15 -39.53 -24.20 -26.45
C ILE A 15 -40.96 -24.15 -25.89
N SER A 16 -41.39 -25.21 -25.22
CA SER A 16 -42.65 -25.21 -24.47
C SER A 16 -42.44 -24.64 -23.08
N VAL A 17 -43.23 -23.62 -22.71
CA VAL A 17 -43.25 -23.07 -21.36
C VAL A 17 -44.36 -23.77 -20.59
N VAL A 18 -44.00 -24.78 -19.81
CA VAL A 18 -44.94 -25.50 -18.93
C VAL A 18 -44.80 -24.95 -17.51
N PHE A 19 -45.94 -24.71 -16.86
CA PHE A 19 -45.96 -24.17 -15.51
C PHE A 19 -45.70 -25.28 -14.49
N ASP A 20 -44.48 -25.33 -13.94
CA ASP A 20 -44.16 -26.22 -12.82
C ASP A 20 -44.75 -25.66 -11.52
N GLU A 21 -45.79 -26.32 -11.00
CA GLU A 21 -46.41 -25.92 -9.73
C GLU A 21 -45.44 -25.97 -8.55
N GLY A 22 -44.48 -26.92 -8.56
CA GLY A 22 -43.43 -27.02 -7.55
C GLY A 22 -42.53 -25.78 -7.54
N LYS A 23 -42.04 -25.36 -8.72
CA LYS A 23 -41.24 -24.14 -8.88
C LYS A 23 -42.06 -22.89 -8.52
N ARG A 24 -43.36 -22.88 -8.80
CA ARG A 24 -44.28 -21.81 -8.38
C ARG A 24 -44.36 -21.72 -6.85
N LYS A 25 -44.56 -22.84 -6.16
CA LYS A 25 -44.61 -22.89 -4.69
C LYS A 25 -43.28 -22.44 -4.08
N ASP A 26 -42.15 -22.90 -4.59
CA ASP A 26 -40.83 -22.43 -4.15
C ASP A 26 -40.60 -20.95 -4.45
N PHE A 27 -41.09 -20.45 -5.60
CA PHE A 27 -40.98 -19.04 -5.93
C PHE A 27 -41.84 -18.17 -5.01
N LEU A 28 -43.04 -18.61 -4.63
CA LEU A 28 -43.95 -17.86 -3.77
C LEU A 28 -43.56 -17.97 -2.28
N CYS A 29 -43.15 -19.13 -1.79
CA CYS A 29 -42.80 -19.32 -0.37
C CYS A 29 -41.30 -19.14 -0.08
N GLY A 30 -40.44 -19.17 -1.10
CA GLY A 30 -38.98 -19.16 -0.97
C GLY A 30 -38.33 -17.81 -0.68
N PHE A 31 -39.08 -16.77 -0.29
CA PHE A 31 -38.52 -15.43 -0.02
C PHE A 31 -37.38 -15.45 1.00
N ARG A 32 -37.51 -16.26 2.08
CA ARG A 32 -36.45 -16.41 3.08
C ARG A 32 -35.20 -17.07 2.48
N LYS A 33 -35.36 -18.12 1.66
CA LYS A 33 -34.26 -18.80 0.95
C LYS A 33 -33.51 -17.79 0.07
N ARG A 34 -34.21 -17.07 -0.82
CA ARG A 34 -33.63 -16.02 -1.68
C ARG A 34 -32.97 -14.89 -0.90
N LYS A 35 -33.53 -14.48 0.24
CA LYS A 35 -32.93 -13.45 1.10
C LYS A 35 -31.61 -13.93 1.72
N LEU A 36 -31.52 -15.20 2.10
CA LEU A 36 -30.29 -15.79 2.59
C LEU A 36 -29.26 -15.95 1.48
N GLU A 37 -29.66 -16.42 0.30
CA GLU A 37 -28.80 -16.52 -0.88
C GLU A 37 -28.20 -15.17 -1.27
N ARG A 38 -29.02 -14.11 -1.37
CA ARG A 38 -28.53 -12.76 -1.65
C ARG A 38 -27.52 -12.28 -0.61
N LYS A 39 -27.76 -12.57 0.69
CA LYS A 39 -26.81 -12.24 1.75
C LYS A 39 -25.51 -13.02 1.63
N LYS A 40 -25.59 -14.32 1.32
CA LYS A 40 -24.43 -15.19 1.14
C LYS A 40 -23.59 -14.73 -0.06
N LYS A 41 -24.23 -14.46 -1.20
CA LYS A 41 -23.58 -13.93 -2.40
C LYS A 41 -22.85 -12.61 -2.13
N ALA A 42 -23.49 -11.67 -1.43
CA ALA A 42 -22.84 -10.42 -1.05
C ALA A 42 -21.66 -10.62 -0.09
N GLN A 43 -21.74 -11.58 0.84
CA GLN A 43 -20.61 -11.92 1.72
C GLN A 43 -19.43 -12.54 0.93
N GLU A 44 -19.72 -13.46 0.01
CA GLU A 44 -18.73 -14.09 -0.86
C GLU A 44 -18.04 -13.07 -1.77
N GLU A 45 -18.80 -12.12 -2.33
CA GLU A 45 -18.27 -11.04 -3.15
C GLU A 45 -17.30 -10.15 -2.37
N ILE A 46 -17.67 -9.72 -1.16
CA ILE A 46 -16.78 -8.95 -0.29
C ILE A 46 -15.51 -9.76 0.05
N GLN A 47 -15.63 -11.06 0.32
CA GLN A 47 -14.48 -11.92 0.59
C GLN A 47 -13.56 -12.07 -0.63
N ARG A 48 -14.13 -12.21 -1.83
CA ARG A 48 -13.37 -12.28 -3.08
C ARG A 48 -12.60 -10.98 -3.32
N LEU A 49 -13.26 -9.84 -3.20
CA LEU A 49 -12.63 -8.52 -3.31
C LEU A 49 -11.50 -8.34 -2.28
N LEU A 50 -11.67 -8.83 -1.04
CA LEU A 50 -10.60 -8.79 -0.04
C LEU A 50 -9.40 -9.65 -0.42
N LYS A 51 -9.62 -10.83 -0.98
CA LYS A 51 -8.53 -11.71 -1.43
C LYS A 51 -7.77 -11.07 -2.58
N GLU A 52 -8.48 -10.48 -3.53
CA GLU A 52 -7.89 -9.76 -4.67
C GLU A 52 -7.08 -8.56 -4.18
N GLU A 53 -7.61 -7.77 -3.23
CA GLU A 53 -6.91 -6.63 -2.63
C GLU A 53 -5.65 -7.06 -1.85
N ILE A 54 -5.74 -8.13 -1.06
CA ILE A 54 -4.58 -8.71 -0.37
C ILE A 54 -3.52 -9.15 -1.39
N LYS A 55 -3.93 -9.78 -2.49
CA LYS A 55 -3.02 -10.25 -3.53
C LYS A 55 -2.31 -9.07 -4.20
N ARG A 56 -3.06 -8.02 -4.55
CA ARG A 56 -2.54 -6.77 -5.13
C ARG A 56 -1.51 -6.11 -4.22
N ILE A 57 -1.86 -5.88 -2.95
CA ILE A 57 -0.96 -5.26 -1.97
C ILE A 57 0.30 -6.14 -1.76
N LYS A 58 0.16 -7.47 -1.73
CA LYS A 58 1.33 -8.36 -1.62
C LYS A 58 2.25 -8.27 -2.83
N GLN A 59 1.71 -8.15 -4.04
CA GLN A 59 2.50 -7.97 -5.26
C GLN A 59 3.23 -6.63 -5.23
N GLU A 60 2.52 -5.54 -4.92
CA GLU A 60 3.09 -4.19 -4.78
C GLU A 60 4.24 -4.17 -3.76
N ASN A 61 4.08 -4.83 -2.61
CA ASN A 61 5.15 -4.91 -1.60
C ASN A 61 6.35 -5.75 -2.02
N LYS A 62 6.14 -6.78 -2.85
CA LYS A 62 7.25 -7.57 -3.42
C LYS A 62 8.03 -6.73 -4.42
N GLU A 63 7.33 -5.97 -5.25
CA GLU A 63 7.93 -5.04 -6.22
C GLU A 63 8.67 -3.91 -5.52
N SER A 64 8.10 -3.31 -4.46
CA SER A 64 8.79 -2.28 -3.68
C SER A 64 10.01 -2.83 -2.96
N TYR A 65 9.95 -4.04 -2.39
CA TYR A 65 11.12 -4.70 -1.83
C TYR A 65 12.20 -4.96 -2.89
N LYS A 66 11.83 -5.43 -4.08
CA LYS A 66 12.77 -5.63 -5.20
C LYS A 66 13.43 -4.30 -5.60
N LYS A 67 12.65 -3.23 -5.72
CA LYS A 67 13.13 -1.88 -6.04
C LYS A 67 14.01 -1.25 -4.95
N LEU A 68 13.89 -1.66 -3.69
CA LEU A 68 14.71 -1.11 -2.61
C LEU A 68 15.96 -1.95 -2.32
N VAL A 69 15.87 -3.27 -2.47
CA VAL A 69 16.92 -4.21 -2.02
C VAL A 69 17.70 -4.84 -3.18
N VAL A 70 17.12 -4.93 -4.37
CA VAL A 70 17.81 -5.53 -5.53
C VAL A 70 18.52 -4.47 -6.36
N SER A 71 17.95 -3.28 -6.54
CA SER A 71 18.66 -2.16 -7.19
C SER A 71 19.80 -1.61 -6.35
N SER A 72 19.77 -1.82 -5.03
CA SER A 72 20.84 -1.39 -4.12
C SER A 72 21.99 -2.40 -4.03
N ARG A 73 21.97 -3.49 -4.81
CA ARG A 73 23.08 -4.44 -4.87
C ARG A 73 24.09 -3.93 -5.90
N PRO A 74 25.39 -3.88 -5.57
CA PRO A 74 26.41 -3.55 -6.55
C PRO A 74 26.36 -4.58 -7.68
N ILE A 75 26.41 -4.10 -8.91
CA ILE A 75 26.46 -4.92 -10.12
C ILE A 75 27.92 -5.38 -10.29
N PRO A 76 28.21 -6.69 -10.28
CA PRO A 76 29.58 -7.21 -10.28
C PRO A 76 30.45 -6.65 -11.42
N ASP A 77 29.87 -6.52 -12.61
CA ASP A 77 30.60 -6.11 -13.81
C ASP A 77 31.11 -4.65 -13.75
N LEU A 78 30.41 -3.74 -13.07
CA LEU A 78 30.86 -2.34 -12.94
C LEU A 78 31.99 -2.18 -11.93
N GLU A 79 31.97 -2.98 -10.86
CA GLU A 79 33.01 -2.92 -9.82
C GLU A 79 34.36 -3.40 -10.34
N GLN A 80 34.35 -4.37 -11.26
CA GLN A 80 35.55 -4.88 -11.91
C GLN A 80 36.15 -3.83 -12.88
N ILE A 81 35.32 -3.14 -13.66
CA ILE A 81 35.75 -2.05 -14.56
C ILE A 81 36.30 -0.84 -13.76
N LEU A 82 35.75 -0.54 -12.58
CA LEU A 82 36.26 0.50 -11.68
C LEU A 82 37.59 0.12 -10.99
N GLN A 83 37.92 -1.18 -10.96
CA GLN A 83 39.15 -1.69 -10.34
C GLN A 83 40.29 -1.90 -11.35
N GLU A 84 39.97 -2.12 -12.62
CA GLU A 84 40.97 -2.25 -13.68
C GLU A 84 41.73 -0.93 -13.83
N GLU A 85 43.03 -0.99 -13.54
CA GLU A 85 43.97 0.09 -13.80
C GLU A 85 44.27 0.08 -15.30
N TYR A 86 44.01 1.20 -15.98
CA TYR A 86 44.40 1.35 -17.37
C TYR A 86 45.89 1.71 -17.42
N GLU A 87 46.68 0.83 -18.03
CA GLU A 87 48.06 1.12 -18.40
C GLU A 87 48.06 1.76 -19.79
N ASP A 88 48.31 3.08 -19.86
CA ASP A 88 48.75 3.73 -21.09
C ASP A 88 50.30 3.70 -21.13
N ASP A 89 50.89 3.75 -22.33
CA ASP A 89 52.33 3.54 -22.57
C ASP A 89 53.27 4.43 -21.73
N ASP A 90 52.77 5.53 -21.13
CA ASP A 90 53.54 6.46 -20.29
C ASP A 90 52.98 6.69 -18.86
N VAL A 91 51.71 6.35 -18.55
CA VAL A 91 51.05 6.69 -17.27
C VAL A 91 49.94 5.71 -16.89
N ASN A 92 49.86 5.32 -15.61
CA ASN A 92 48.74 4.54 -15.07
C ASN A 92 47.65 5.47 -14.50
N VAL A 93 46.40 5.30 -14.96
CA VAL A 93 45.24 6.10 -14.50
C VAL A 93 44.24 5.21 -13.77
N LYS A 94 43.85 5.65 -12.56
CA LYS A 94 42.82 4.99 -11.74
C LYS A 94 41.61 5.90 -11.54
N ILE A 95 40.47 5.49 -12.08
CA ILE A 95 39.22 6.27 -12.00
C ILE A 95 38.45 5.84 -10.74
N VAL A 96 38.54 6.65 -9.68
CA VAL A 96 37.81 6.43 -8.40
C VAL A 96 36.90 7.62 -8.13
N GLU A 97 35.64 7.36 -7.80
CA GLU A 97 34.71 8.40 -7.33
C GLU A 97 35.11 8.85 -5.92
N LEU A 98 35.53 10.11 -5.78
CA LEU A 98 35.87 10.71 -4.49
C LEU A 98 34.69 11.56 -3.98
N SER A 99 34.26 11.31 -2.74
CA SER A 99 33.24 12.12 -2.08
C SER A 99 33.83 13.45 -1.58
N SER A 100 32.99 14.46 -1.41
CA SER A 100 33.36 15.78 -0.86
C SER A 100 34.14 15.67 0.45
N ASP A 101 33.75 14.73 1.31
CA ASP A 101 34.39 14.51 2.61
C ASP A 101 35.80 13.93 2.47
N THR A 102 36.02 13.06 1.48
CA THR A 102 37.35 12.51 1.20
C THR A 102 38.28 13.54 0.56
N LEU A 103 37.74 14.43 -0.28
CA LEU A 103 38.48 15.53 -0.89
C LEU A 103 38.96 16.54 0.16
N GLN A 104 38.11 16.86 1.14
CA GLN A 104 38.45 17.74 2.26
C GLN A 104 39.47 17.12 3.22
N LYS A 105 39.35 15.83 3.54
CA LYS A 105 40.27 15.16 4.47
C LYS A 105 41.68 14.97 3.92
N LYS A 106 41.79 14.74 2.61
CA LYS A 106 43.07 14.47 1.94
C LYS A 106 43.70 15.72 1.33
N ASP A 107 43.06 16.89 1.45
CA ASP A 107 43.47 18.14 0.81
C ASP A 107 43.81 17.97 -0.69
N ILE A 108 43.06 17.09 -1.39
CA ILE A 108 43.23 16.85 -2.86
C ILE A 108 42.50 17.94 -3.66
N VAL A 109 42.28 19.11 -3.07
CA VAL A 109 41.66 20.22 -3.76
C VAL A 109 42.74 20.86 -4.61
N ILE A 110 42.61 20.73 -5.94
CA ILE A 110 43.39 21.54 -6.88
C ILE A 110 43.04 22.98 -6.55
N GLY A 111 43.98 23.68 -5.90
CA GLY A 111 43.78 25.04 -5.43
C GLY A 111 43.32 25.95 -6.55
N GLU A 112 42.67 27.07 -6.21
CA GLU A 112 42.23 28.04 -7.20
C GLU A 112 43.42 28.42 -8.11
N ASN A 113 43.25 28.24 -9.42
CA ASN A 113 44.26 28.57 -10.42
C ASN A 113 44.35 30.11 -10.55
N ARG A 114 44.89 30.76 -9.52
CA ARG A 114 45.07 32.21 -9.46
C ARG A 114 46.57 32.52 -9.47
N PRO A 115 47.01 33.51 -10.26
CA PRO A 115 48.36 34.02 -10.12
C PRO A 115 48.57 34.48 -8.67
N ARG A 116 49.76 34.24 -8.10
CA ARG A 116 50.09 34.64 -6.72
C ARG A 116 50.08 36.16 -6.59
N VAL A 117 48.91 36.75 -6.38
CA VAL A 117 48.77 38.16 -6.00
C VAL A 117 48.91 38.23 -4.48
N LYS A 118 49.82 39.09 -4.02
CA LYS A 118 50.09 39.32 -2.60
C LYS A 118 48.80 39.77 -1.91
N LYS A 119 48.46 39.10 -0.80
CA LYS A 119 47.25 39.34 -0.01
C LYS A 119 47.29 40.73 0.64
N GLU A 120 46.29 41.54 0.35
CA GLU A 120 45.83 42.61 1.25
C GLU A 120 44.53 42.18 1.95
N LYS A 121 44.37 42.72 3.15
CA LYS A 121 43.60 42.16 4.27
C LYS A 121 42.09 42.38 4.16
N ASP A 122 41.38 41.37 4.65
CA ASP A 122 40.07 41.33 5.32
C ASP A 122 39.09 42.51 5.16
N VAL A 123 37.91 42.19 4.59
CA VAL A 123 36.65 42.87 4.94
C VAL A 123 35.58 41.82 5.22
N ASN A 124 35.16 41.78 6.49
CA ASN A 124 34.01 41.06 7.00
C ASN A 124 32.72 41.62 6.37
N VAL A 125 31.95 40.81 5.62
CA VAL A 125 30.59 41.16 5.20
C VAL A 125 29.61 40.29 5.99
N ASN A 126 28.91 40.95 6.91
CA ASN A 126 27.82 40.39 7.70
C ASN A 126 26.70 39.88 6.78
N LYS A 127 26.27 38.63 6.99
CA LYS A 127 25.05 38.05 6.42
C LYS A 127 23.86 38.44 7.29
N GLU A 128 23.08 39.41 6.84
CA GLU A 128 21.76 39.68 7.40
C GLU A 128 20.68 38.81 6.73
N LYS A 129 19.76 38.34 7.58
CA LYS A 129 18.71 37.36 7.29
C LYS A 129 17.44 38.06 6.81
N ASN A 130 16.74 37.38 5.90
CA ASN A 130 15.28 37.27 5.77
C ASN A 130 14.40 38.49 6.08
N THR A 131 13.69 38.98 5.05
CA THR A 131 12.21 39.00 5.09
C THR A 131 11.64 38.60 3.73
N LEU A 132 11.02 37.42 3.67
CA LEU A 132 10.17 37.01 2.56
C LEU A 132 8.95 37.94 2.52
N ASN A 133 8.82 38.72 1.46
CA ASN A 133 7.59 39.44 1.15
C ASN A 133 6.46 38.44 0.88
N LYS A 134 5.53 38.31 1.82
CA LYS A 134 4.31 37.53 1.65
C LYS A 134 3.29 38.40 0.91
N VAL A 135 3.17 38.22 -0.40
CA VAL A 135 2.16 38.90 -1.23
C VAL A 135 0.76 38.40 -0.84
N PRO A 136 -0.14 39.26 -0.35
CA PRO A 136 -1.52 38.87 -0.06
C PRO A 136 -2.25 38.44 -1.35
N GLY A 137 -2.86 37.26 -1.36
CA GLY A 137 -3.65 36.74 -2.49
C GLY A 137 -3.17 35.42 -3.11
N MET A 138 -1.96 34.94 -2.77
CA MET A 138 -1.42 33.65 -3.22
C MET A 138 -1.49 32.57 -2.13
N GLY A 139 -2.57 32.54 -1.36
CA GLY A 139 -2.80 31.52 -0.33
C GLY A 139 -3.29 30.23 -0.97
N SER A 140 -2.41 29.23 -1.09
CA SER A 140 -2.84 27.88 -1.42
C SER A 140 -3.41 27.23 -0.15
N ASP A 141 -4.74 27.13 -0.06
CA ASP A 141 -5.42 26.18 0.84
C ASP A 141 -5.11 24.76 0.37
N VAL A 142 -3.90 24.28 0.67
CA VAL A 142 -3.60 22.86 0.67
C VAL A 142 -3.85 22.42 2.09
N GLU A 143 -4.99 21.75 2.29
CA GLU A 143 -5.25 21.01 3.52
C GLU A 143 -4.02 20.16 3.85
N ASN A 144 -3.59 20.28 5.11
CA ASN A 144 -2.53 19.49 5.71
C ASN A 144 -2.84 17.98 5.62
N GLU A 145 -2.59 17.36 4.47
CA GLU A 145 -2.05 16.01 4.48
C GLU A 145 -0.65 16.14 5.03
N SER A 146 -0.47 15.65 6.27
CA SER A 146 0.80 15.47 6.93
C SER A 146 1.79 14.81 5.96
N VAL A 147 2.60 15.63 5.30
CA VAL A 147 3.91 15.22 4.78
C VAL A 147 4.71 14.94 6.04
N GLU A 148 4.59 13.70 6.53
CA GLU A 148 5.61 13.15 7.41
C GLU A 148 6.91 13.30 6.62
N SER A 149 7.71 14.27 7.03
CA SER A 149 9.11 14.40 6.65
C SER A 149 9.71 13.02 6.82
N GLU A 150 10.02 12.36 5.71
CA GLU A 150 10.78 11.14 5.71
C GLU A 150 12.16 11.53 6.24
N ASP A 151 12.34 11.42 7.55
CA ASP A 151 13.64 11.41 8.17
C ASP A 151 14.50 10.46 7.35
N GLU A 152 15.56 11.00 6.75
CA GLU A 152 16.65 10.28 6.09
C GLU A 152 17.37 9.42 7.14
N LYS A 153 16.69 8.40 7.66
CA LYS A 153 17.25 7.43 8.59
C LYS A 153 18.02 6.41 7.78
N GLU A 154 19.32 6.65 7.78
CA GLU A 154 20.43 5.83 7.32
C GLU A 154 20.13 4.33 7.43
N LEU A 155 20.32 3.64 6.30
CA LEU A 155 20.62 2.21 6.14
C LEU A 155 19.92 1.26 7.13
N LYS A 156 18.58 1.20 7.03
CA LYS A 156 17.76 0.16 7.66
C LYS A 156 18.32 -1.22 7.36
N THR A 157 18.58 -2.01 8.41
CA THR A 157 18.93 -3.42 8.25
C THR A 157 17.89 -4.14 7.38
N LYS A 158 18.26 -5.20 6.65
CA LYS A 158 17.31 -5.95 5.78
C LYS A 158 16.01 -6.35 6.51
N LYS A 159 16.11 -6.59 7.82
CA LYS A 159 14.97 -6.91 8.71
C LYS A 159 14.05 -5.70 8.91
N GLU A 160 14.60 -4.52 9.16
CA GLU A 160 13.84 -3.28 9.34
C GLU A 160 13.13 -2.84 8.06
N VAL A 161 13.79 -2.93 6.90
CA VAL A 161 13.14 -2.67 5.59
C VAL A 161 11.91 -3.56 5.42
N LYS A 162 12.05 -4.86 5.72
CA LYS A 162 10.94 -5.81 5.64
C LYS A 162 9.82 -5.49 6.64
N GLN A 163 10.16 -5.07 7.86
CA GLN A 163 9.16 -4.67 8.86
C GLN A 163 8.41 -3.41 8.45
N LEU A 164 9.11 -2.41 7.90
CA LEU A 164 8.52 -1.15 7.44
C LEU A 164 7.59 -1.38 6.25
N LEU A 165 8.02 -2.14 5.24
CA LEU A 165 7.16 -2.53 4.13
C LEU A 165 5.93 -3.33 4.61
N LYS A 166 6.10 -4.22 5.59
CA LYS A 166 4.97 -4.93 6.21
C LYS A 166 4.00 -3.98 6.92
N LYS A 167 4.49 -2.97 7.65
CA LYS A 167 3.66 -1.94 8.31
C LYS A 167 2.93 -1.08 7.28
N GLN A 168 3.59 -0.68 6.20
CA GLN A 168 2.97 0.05 5.10
C GLN A 168 1.89 -0.79 4.41
N ALA A 169 2.16 -2.08 4.16
CA ALA A 169 1.21 -3.05 3.61
C ALA A 169 -0.07 -3.17 4.46
N THR A 170 0.08 -3.32 5.77
CA THR A 170 -1.08 -3.45 6.67
C THR A 170 -1.86 -2.15 6.77
N LYS A 171 -1.19 -0.99 6.79
CA LYS A 171 -1.85 0.33 6.73
C LYS A 171 -2.65 0.49 5.42
N LYS A 172 -2.07 0.15 4.27
CA LYS A 172 -2.75 0.18 2.96
C LYS A 172 -3.97 -0.73 2.95
N LEU A 173 -3.83 -1.96 3.46
CA LEU A 173 -4.94 -2.90 3.57
C LEU A 173 -6.06 -2.38 4.49
N GLN A 174 -5.70 -1.79 5.62
CA GLN A 174 -6.68 -1.21 6.56
C GLN A 174 -7.44 -0.02 5.97
N LYS A 175 -6.77 0.81 5.15
CA LYS A 175 -7.38 1.94 4.45
C LYS A 175 -8.26 1.51 3.27
N SER A 176 -8.08 0.30 2.72
CA SER A 176 -8.87 -0.16 1.56
C SER A 176 -10.38 -0.12 1.81
N LYS A 177 -11.14 0.32 0.80
CA LYS A 177 -12.61 0.43 0.86
C LYS A 177 -13.27 -0.90 1.22
N VAL A 178 -12.76 -2.00 0.66
CA VAL A 178 -13.30 -3.35 0.88
C VAL A 178 -13.11 -3.78 2.35
N PHE A 179 -11.94 -3.52 2.94
CA PHE A 179 -11.68 -3.81 4.34
C PHE A 179 -12.51 -2.94 5.28
N GLN A 180 -12.66 -1.65 4.97
CA GLN A 180 -13.55 -0.76 5.71
C GLN A 180 -15.02 -1.23 5.65
N MET A 181 -15.50 -1.66 4.48
CA MET A 181 -16.84 -2.20 4.30
C MET A 181 -17.05 -3.47 5.14
N LYS A 182 -16.11 -4.41 5.11
CA LYS A 182 -16.17 -5.61 5.97
C LYS A 182 -16.19 -5.23 7.45
N ASN A 183 -15.30 -4.35 7.90
CA ASN A 183 -15.26 -3.91 9.30
C ASN A 183 -16.57 -3.24 9.74
N LYS A 184 -17.20 -2.44 8.88
CA LYS A 184 -18.51 -1.85 9.16
C LYS A 184 -19.58 -2.94 9.34
N LEU A 185 -19.61 -3.95 8.48
CA LEU A 185 -20.53 -5.08 8.61
C LEU A 185 -20.30 -5.87 9.90
N ASP A 186 -19.04 -6.19 10.21
CA ASP A 186 -18.66 -6.92 11.41
C ASP A 186 -19.01 -6.13 12.68
N ARG A 187 -18.80 -4.81 12.69
CA ARG A 187 -19.24 -3.92 13.79
C ARG A 187 -20.75 -3.99 14.00
N VAL A 188 -21.54 -3.95 12.93
CA VAL A 188 -23.01 -4.04 13.03
C VAL A 188 -23.43 -5.43 13.55
N GLN A 189 -22.78 -6.50 13.09
CA GLN A 189 -23.05 -7.85 13.58
C GLN A 189 -22.68 -8.00 15.07
N ASN A 190 -21.50 -7.54 15.47
CA ASN A 190 -21.02 -7.57 16.84
C ASN A 190 -21.90 -6.76 17.79
N LYS A 191 -22.34 -5.55 17.38
CA LYS A 191 -23.32 -4.77 18.15
C LYS A 191 -24.65 -5.53 18.33
N LYS A 192 -25.13 -6.22 17.29
CA LYS A 192 -26.37 -7.03 17.37
C LYS A 192 -26.20 -8.23 18.28
N THR A 193 -25.07 -8.94 18.21
CA THR A 193 -24.82 -10.10 19.08
C THR A 193 -24.64 -9.69 20.53
N GLN A 194 -23.89 -8.61 20.80
CA GLN A 194 -23.75 -8.05 22.15
C GLN A 194 -25.10 -7.63 22.75
N LYS A 195 -25.94 -6.90 21.99
CA LYS A 195 -27.29 -6.54 22.46
C LYS A 195 -28.15 -7.75 22.78
N LYS A 196 -28.05 -8.83 22.01
CA LYS A 196 -28.77 -10.09 22.29
C LYS A 196 -28.24 -10.78 23.55
N LYS A 197 -26.92 -10.83 23.73
CA LYS A 197 -26.29 -11.39 24.93
C LYS A 197 -26.71 -10.64 26.20
N ALA A 198 -26.60 -9.31 26.19
CA ALA A 198 -27.04 -8.47 27.31
C ALA A 198 -28.53 -8.67 27.66
N LYS A 199 -29.41 -8.76 26.65
CA LYS A 199 -30.83 -9.06 26.89
C LYS A 199 -31.05 -10.45 27.50
N ASN A 200 -30.29 -11.44 27.07
CA ASN A 200 -30.37 -12.79 27.63
C ASN A 200 -29.85 -12.85 29.07
N GLU A 201 -28.76 -12.15 29.38
CA GLU A 201 -28.23 -12.02 30.74
C GLU A 201 -29.24 -11.35 31.67
N GLN A 202 -29.80 -10.21 31.26
CA GLN A 202 -30.87 -9.53 32.02
C GLN A 202 -32.10 -10.43 32.28
N ARG A 203 -32.48 -11.28 31.31
CA ARG A 203 -33.57 -12.25 31.50
C ARG A 203 -33.21 -13.30 32.53
N LYS A 204 -31.98 -13.82 32.50
CA LYS A 204 -31.47 -14.80 33.47
C LYS A 204 -31.41 -14.21 34.88
N ASP A 205 -30.98 -12.96 35.02
CA ASP A 205 -30.92 -12.30 36.33
C ASP A 205 -32.30 -12.03 36.89
N LYS A 206 -33.26 -11.62 36.06
CA LYS A 206 -34.67 -11.48 36.45
C LYS A 206 -35.28 -12.82 36.87
N SER A 207 -34.99 -13.92 36.17
CA SER A 207 -35.48 -15.25 36.56
C SER A 207 -34.85 -15.73 37.87
N LYS A 208 -33.56 -15.49 38.10
CA LYS A 208 -32.89 -15.81 39.37
C LYS A 208 -33.50 -15.04 40.55
N LYS A 209 -33.72 -13.72 40.40
CA LYS A 209 -34.37 -12.88 41.42
C LYS A 209 -35.81 -13.34 41.71
N LYS A 210 -36.58 -13.74 40.68
CA LYS A 210 -37.94 -14.26 40.85
C LYS A 210 -37.96 -15.58 41.63
N ASN A 211 -36.98 -16.46 41.39
CA ASN A 211 -36.86 -17.73 42.11
C ASN A 211 -36.42 -17.54 43.57
N HIS A 212 -35.60 -16.52 43.87
CA HIS A 212 -35.20 -16.21 45.23
C HIS A 212 -36.36 -15.63 46.07
N ARG A 213 -37.25 -14.82 45.48
CA ARG A 213 -38.45 -14.28 46.16
C ARG A 213 -39.54 -15.32 46.43
N LYS A 214 -39.45 -16.52 45.84
CA LYS A 214 -40.40 -17.62 46.08
C LYS A 214 -39.94 -18.60 47.17
N LYS A 215 -38.73 -18.43 47.71
CA LYS A 215 -38.13 -19.31 48.73
C LYS A 215 -38.14 -18.73 50.14
N HIS A 216 -38.54 -17.47 50.30
CA HIS A 216 -38.89 -16.84 51.57
C HIS A 216 -40.40 -16.57 51.55
#